data_AF-A0A1B6EMP7-F1
#
_entry.id   AF-A0A1B6EMP7-F1
#
_cell.length_a   1.000
_cell.length_b   1.000
_cell.length_c   1.000
_cell.angle_alpha   90.00
_cell.angle_beta   90.00
_cell.angle_gamma   90.00
#
_symmetry.space_group_name_H-M   'P 1'
#
loop_
_entity.id
_entity.type
_entity.pdbx_description
1 polymer ?
#
loop_
_entity_poly.entity_id
_entity_poly.type
_entity_poly.pdbx_seq_one_letter_code
_entity_poly.pdbx_strand_id
1 'polypeptide(L)'
;SSSELQPLPLMTVYAASKVYLKSFSEALRVEYQGSGITIQHLSPLFINTKMNAFSYRLQTSSIFVPDAETYAQNAINTLGIVNHSTGYWAHGIQYFFTIVPPMWVRTYIGNHMNKVFRRDYLSTRSATLPVL
;
A
#
# COMPACT_ATOMS: atom_id res chain seq x y z
N SER A 1 4.00 -3.05 -0.38
CA SER A 1 2.71 -2.30 -0.29
C SER A 1 1.64 -3.33 0.03
N SER A 2 0.69 -3.02 0.91
CA SER A 2 -0.35 -3.95 1.40
C SER A 2 -1.18 -4.64 0.31
N SER A 3 -1.09 -4.21 -0.95
CA SER A 3 -1.61 -4.95 -2.11
C SER A 3 -1.00 -6.34 -2.29
N GLU A 4 0.13 -6.65 -1.65
CA GLU A 4 0.73 -8.00 -1.65
C GLU A 4 -0.07 -9.04 -0.84
N LEU A 5 -1.02 -8.61 -0.01
CA LEU A 5 -1.70 -9.50 0.93
C LEU A 5 -2.77 -10.40 0.28
N GLN A 6 -3.24 -10.02 -0.92
CA GLN A 6 -4.23 -10.77 -1.69
C GLN A 6 -4.15 -10.41 -3.18
N PRO A 7 -4.67 -11.25 -4.08
CA PRO A 7 -4.96 -10.84 -5.45
C PRO A 7 -5.92 -9.63 -5.46
N LEU A 8 -5.61 -8.63 -6.30
CA LEU A 8 -6.43 -7.42 -6.49
C LEU A 8 -6.92 -7.32 -7.94
N PRO A 9 -8.20 -7.65 -8.22
CA PRO A 9 -8.79 -7.43 -9.54
C PRO A 9 -8.67 -5.97 -9.98
N LEU A 10 -8.45 -5.74 -11.28
CA LEU A 10 -8.09 -4.44 -11.88
C LEU A 10 -6.69 -3.90 -11.53
N MET A 11 -5.96 -4.54 -10.62
CA MET A 11 -4.61 -4.18 -10.21
C MET A 11 -3.69 -5.41 -10.07
N THR A 12 -3.98 -6.49 -10.79
CA THR A 12 -3.32 -7.80 -10.61
C THR A 12 -1.80 -7.73 -10.78
N VAL A 13 -1.32 -7.04 -11.82
CA VAL A 13 0.12 -6.87 -12.08
C VAL A 13 0.78 -6.11 -10.93
N TYR A 14 0.13 -5.06 -10.43
CA TYR A 14 0.62 -4.30 -9.29
C TYR A 14 0.71 -5.18 -8.03
N ALA A 15 -0.36 -5.89 -7.67
CA ALA A 15 -0.36 -6.80 -6.52
C ALA A 15 0.73 -7.88 -6.63
N ALA A 16 0.84 -8.53 -7.78
CA ALA A 16 1.88 -9.55 -8.04
C ALA A 16 3.30 -8.98 -7.89
N SER A 17 3.56 -7.79 -8.43
CA SER A 17 4.86 -7.12 -8.28
C SER A 17 5.22 -6.85 -6.82
N LYS A 18 4.23 -6.56 -5.97
CA LYS A 18 4.45 -6.29 -4.54
C LYS A 18 4.70 -7.58 -3.75
N VAL A 19 4.06 -8.70 -4.12
CA VAL A 19 4.42 -10.04 -3.59
C VAL A 19 5.86 -10.39 -3.95
N TYR A 20 6.26 -10.17 -5.20
CA TYR A 20 7.63 -10.39 -5.65
C TYR A 20 8.64 -9.58 -4.81
N LEU A 21 8.38 -8.29 -4.58
CA LEU A 21 9.28 -7.45 -3.79
C LEU A 21 9.46 -7.94 -2.35
N LYS A 22 8.42 -8.53 -1.74
CA LYS A 22 8.53 -9.15 -0.42
C LYS A 22 9.51 -10.32 -0.45
N SER A 23 9.28 -11.30 -1.34
CA SER A 23 10.16 -12.46 -1.48
C SER A 23 11.60 -12.06 -1.86
N PHE A 24 11.74 -11.11 -2.77
CA PHE A 24 13.04 -10.57 -3.18
C PHE A 24 13.79 -9.92 -2.02
N SER A 25 13.11 -9.10 -1.22
CA SER A 25 13.71 -8.42 -0.06
C SER A 25 14.10 -9.40 1.05
N GLU A 26 13.30 -10.46 1.26
CA GLU A 26 13.61 -11.52 2.22
C GLU A 26 14.84 -12.35 1.78
N ALA A 27 14.93 -12.70 0.50
CA ALA A 27 16.08 -13.41 -0.06
C ALA A 27 17.37 -12.58 0.06
N LEU A 28 17.34 -11.31 -0.39
CA LEU A 28 18.51 -10.43 -0.30
C LEU A 28 19.00 -10.26 1.14
N ARG A 29 18.11 -10.24 2.13
CA ARG A 29 18.54 -10.12 3.54
C ARG A 29 19.42 -11.29 3.97
N VAL A 30 19.15 -12.49 3.47
CA VAL A 30 19.98 -13.67 3.73
C VAL A 30 21.29 -13.58 2.94
N GLU A 31 21.23 -13.24 1.65
CA GLU A 31 22.41 -13.11 0.78
C GLU A 31 23.42 -12.08 1.30
N TYR A 32 22.95 -11.01 1.94
CA TYR A 32 23.79 -9.89 2.43
C TYR A 32 23.93 -9.83 3.95
N GLN A 33 23.62 -10.91 4.70
CA GLN A 33 23.59 -10.91 6.17
C GLN A 33 24.95 -10.55 6.84
N GLY A 34 26.07 -10.65 6.12
CA GLY A 34 27.41 -10.26 6.60
C GLY A 34 27.98 -8.99 5.97
N SER A 35 27.23 -8.31 5.10
CA SER A 35 27.78 -7.23 4.26
C SER A 35 27.63 -5.82 4.85
N GLY A 36 27.10 -5.70 6.06
CA GLY A 36 26.81 -4.39 6.69
C GLY A 36 25.66 -3.62 6.02
N ILE A 37 24.86 -4.27 5.17
CA ILE A 37 23.71 -3.67 4.47
C ILE A 37 22.42 -4.03 5.21
N THR A 38 21.60 -3.02 5.52
CA THR A 38 20.26 -3.22 6.10
C THR A 38 19.20 -3.28 5.01
N ILE A 39 18.43 -4.36 4.98
CA ILE A 39 17.35 -4.57 4.01
C ILE A 39 16.01 -4.72 4.74
N GLN A 40 15.17 -3.70 4.64
CA GLN A 40 13.84 -3.67 5.23
C GLN A 40 12.76 -3.66 4.14
N HIS A 41 11.73 -4.50 4.32
CA HIS A 41 10.56 -4.52 3.46
C HIS A 41 9.41 -3.73 4.09
N LEU A 42 8.83 -2.78 3.34
CA LEU A 42 7.68 -1.98 3.79
C LEU A 42 6.41 -2.30 3.00
N SER A 43 5.32 -2.56 3.73
CA SER A 43 3.99 -2.85 3.18
C SER A 43 2.92 -1.83 3.61
N PRO A 44 3.08 -0.54 3.24
CA PRO A 44 2.10 0.47 3.63
C PRO A 44 0.71 0.23 3.05
N LEU A 45 -0.30 0.77 3.73
CA LEU A 45 -1.63 1.02 3.18
C LEU A 45 -1.65 2.39 2.47
N PHE A 46 -2.82 3.02 2.33
CA PHE A 46 -2.93 4.26 1.59
C PHE A 46 -2.22 5.42 2.30
N ILE A 47 -1.43 6.17 1.53
CA ILE A 47 -0.75 7.39 1.95
C ILE A 47 -1.23 8.49 1.02
N ASN A 48 -1.52 9.67 1.57
CA ASN A 48 -1.87 10.84 0.77
C ASN A 48 -0.66 11.29 -0.06
N THR A 49 -0.65 10.89 -1.33
CA THR A 49 0.43 11.13 -2.29
C THR A 49 -0.16 11.34 -3.69
N LYS A 50 0.65 11.89 -4.61
CA LYS A 50 0.28 12.00 -6.03
C LYS A 50 -0.02 10.65 -6.69
N MET A 51 0.60 9.56 -6.21
CA MET A 51 0.33 8.20 -6.72
C MET A 51 -1.12 7.76 -6.44
N ASN A 52 -1.70 8.23 -5.34
CA ASN A 52 -3.09 7.91 -4.94
C ASN A 52 -4.11 9.00 -5.35
N ALA A 53 -3.72 9.95 -6.21
CA ALA A 53 -4.59 11.02 -6.67
C ALA A 53 -5.72 10.58 -7.62
N PHE A 54 -5.82 9.28 -7.92
CA PHE A 54 -6.94 8.70 -8.67
C PHE A 54 -8.26 8.68 -7.89
N SER A 55 -8.24 8.88 -6.57
CA SER A 55 -9.45 9.04 -5.75
C SER A 55 -9.28 10.21 -4.79
N TYR A 56 -10.21 11.16 -4.85
CA TYR A 56 -10.24 12.31 -3.93
C TYR A 56 -10.32 11.88 -2.46
N ARG A 57 -10.85 10.68 -2.18
CA ARG A 57 -10.94 10.10 -0.82
C ARG A 57 -9.56 9.85 -0.20
N LEU A 58 -8.55 9.62 -1.04
CA LEU A 58 -7.16 9.36 -0.62
C LEU A 58 -6.31 10.64 -0.62
N GLN A 59 -6.89 11.79 -0.96
CA GLN A 59 -6.22 13.08 -0.97
C GLN A 59 -6.49 13.92 0.30
N THR A 60 -7.22 13.35 1.26
CA THR A 60 -7.44 13.94 2.58
C THR A 60 -6.66 13.15 3.62
N SER A 61 -5.72 13.82 4.31
CA SER A 61 -4.93 13.18 5.35
C SER A 61 -5.79 12.84 6.56
N SER A 62 -5.60 11.66 7.12
CA SER A 62 -6.27 11.17 8.32
C SER A 62 -5.39 10.16 9.06
N ILE A 63 -5.83 9.71 10.24
CA ILE A 63 -5.12 8.67 11.02
C ILE A 63 -4.88 7.40 10.20
N PHE A 64 -5.75 7.06 9.26
CA PHE A 64 -5.61 5.85 8.43
C PHE A 64 -5.08 6.12 7.01
N VAL A 65 -4.85 7.40 6.68
CA VAL A 65 -4.27 7.85 5.41
C VAL A 65 -3.32 9.00 5.73
N PRO A 66 -2.13 8.75 6.29
CA PRO A 66 -1.19 9.81 6.63
C PRO A 66 -0.70 10.52 5.36
N ASP A 67 -0.20 11.75 5.50
CA ASP A 67 0.60 12.37 4.45
C ASP A 67 1.99 11.71 4.31
N ALA A 68 2.67 12.02 3.22
CA ALA A 68 3.97 11.42 2.89
C ALA A 68 5.05 11.72 3.93
N GLU A 69 5.06 12.92 4.52
CA GLU A 69 6.06 13.33 5.49
C GLU A 69 5.86 12.58 6.81
N THR A 70 4.62 12.58 7.32
CA THR A 70 4.24 11.82 8.52
C THR A 70 4.56 10.33 8.36
N TYR A 71 4.23 9.74 7.21
CA TYR A 71 4.56 8.35 6.94
C TYR A 71 6.08 8.12 6.93
N ALA A 72 6.86 8.95 6.24
CA ALA A 72 8.31 8.80 6.14
C ALA A 72 9.00 8.90 7.50
N GLN A 73 8.59 9.85 8.35
CA GLN A 73 9.09 10.01 9.71
C GLN A 73 8.82 8.77 10.58
N ASN A 74 7.66 8.12 10.42
CA ASN A 74 7.35 6.90 11.16
C ASN A 74 8.08 5.68 10.58
N ALA A 75 8.17 5.58 9.26
CA ALA A 75 8.80 4.44 8.59
C ALA A 75 10.29 4.37 8.90
N ILE A 76 11.00 5.51 8.88
CA ILE A 76 12.44 5.55 9.17
C ILE A 76 12.75 5.11 10.61
N ASN A 77 11.86 5.40 11.56
CA ASN A 77 12.01 4.96 12.95
C ASN A 77 11.92 3.43 13.12
N THR A 78 11.49 2.70 12.08
CA THR A 78 11.48 1.23 12.10
C THR A 78 12.73 0.62 11.46
N LEU A 79 13.53 1.41 10.72
CA LEU A 79 14.65 0.92 9.94
C LEU A 79 15.71 0.28 10.83
N GLY A 80 16.15 -0.93 10.49
CA GLY A 80 17.14 -1.69 11.27
C GLY A 80 16.60 -2.33 12.56
N ILE A 81 15.35 -2.04 12.96
CA ILE A 81 14.71 -2.64 14.13
C ILE A 81 13.91 -3.88 13.74
N VAL A 82 13.16 -3.79 12.64
CA VAL A 82 12.31 -4.88 12.14
C VAL A 82 12.56 -5.13 10.66
N ASN A 83 12.46 -6.40 10.25
CA ASN A 83 12.67 -6.81 8.87
C ASN A 83 11.49 -6.46 7.95
N HIS A 84 10.29 -6.42 8.52
CA HIS A 84 9.04 -6.14 7.81
C HIS A 84 8.15 -5.26 8.67
N SER A 85 7.58 -4.21 8.07
CA SER A 85 6.64 -3.31 8.74
C SER A 85 5.67 -2.67 7.74
N THR A 86 4.53 -2.19 8.23
CA THR A 86 3.66 -1.30 7.45
C THR A 86 4.19 0.14 7.39
N GLY A 87 5.24 0.45 8.16
CA GLY A 87 5.89 1.76 8.24
C GLY A 87 5.13 2.81 9.05
N TYR A 88 3.92 2.51 9.53
CA TYR A 88 3.09 3.43 10.30
C TYR A 88 2.16 2.67 11.24
N TRP A 89 2.04 3.11 12.50
CA TRP A 89 1.35 2.35 13.54
C TRP A 89 -0.12 2.08 13.22
N ALA A 90 -0.85 3.07 12.69
CA ALA A 90 -2.27 2.92 12.35
C ALA A 90 -2.47 1.97 11.17
N HIS A 91 -1.51 1.93 10.24
CA HIS A 91 -1.47 0.91 9.19
C HIS A 91 -1.28 -0.49 9.78
N GLY A 92 -0.58 -0.65 10.90
CA GLY A 92 -0.48 -1.93 11.61
C GLY A 92 -1.84 -2.44 12.10
N ILE A 93 -2.69 -1.55 12.62
CA ILE A 93 -4.08 -1.87 13.00
C ILE A 93 -4.88 -2.29 11.77
N GLN A 94 -4.82 -1.51 10.68
CA GLN A 94 -5.52 -1.87 9.44
C GLN A 94 -5.02 -3.20 8.87
N TYR A 95 -3.72 -3.45 8.90
CA TYR A 95 -3.11 -4.70 8.45
C TYR A 95 -3.71 -5.89 9.21
N PHE A 96 -3.77 -5.80 10.55
CA PHE A 96 -4.35 -6.85 11.40
C PHE A 96 -5.77 -7.19 10.94
N PHE A 97 -6.66 -6.21 10.84
CA PHE A 97 -8.03 -6.44 10.38
C PHE A 97 -8.12 -6.85 8.91
N THR A 98 -7.15 -6.43 8.08
CA THR A 98 -7.09 -6.81 6.67
C THR A 98 -6.78 -8.28 6.52
N ILE A 99 -5.92 -8.90 7.35
CA ILE A 99 -5.51 -10.31 7.17
C ILE A 99 -6.46 -11.33 7.83
N VAL A 100 -7.34 -10.88 8.74
CA VAL A 100 -8.28 -11.76 9.46
C VAL A 100 -9.26 -12.48 8.52
N PRO A 101 -9.90 -11.82 7.53
CA PRO A 101 -10.82 -12.50 6.63
C PRO A 101 -10.12 -13.48 5.66
N PRO A 102 -10.80 -14.55 5.23
CA PRO A 102 -10.28 -15.44 4.19
C PRO A 102 -9.92 -14.71 2.90
N MET A 103 -8.94 -15.21 2.14
CA MET A 103 -8.41 -14.54 0.95
C MET A 103 -9.50 -14.18 -0.08
N TRP A 104 -10.45 -15.08 -0.34
CA TRP A 104 -11.54 -14.84 -1.30
C TRP A 104 -12.41 -13.63 -0.90
N VAL A 105 -12.65 -13.43 0.41
CA VAL A 105 -13.37 -12.26 0.95
C VAL A 105 -12.58 -10.99 0.65
N ARG A 106 -11.28 -11.01 0.97
CA ARG A 106 -10.37 -9.86 0.77
C ARG A 106 -10.23 -9.49 -0.70
N THR A 107 -10.17 -10.48 -1.59
CA THR A 107 -10.15 -10.28 -3.04
C THR A 107 -11.46 -9.67 -3.54
N TYR A 108 -12.62 -10.11 -3.03
CA TYR A 108 -13.92 -9.52 -3.38
C TYR A 108 -14.06 -8.07 -2.91
N ILE A 109 -13.66 -7.78 -1.66
CA ILE A 109 -13.62 -6.42 -1.11
C ILE A 109 -12.68 -5.54 -1.93
N GLY A 110 -11.47 -6.03 -2.24
CA GLY A 110 -10.50 -5.32 -3.07
C GLY A 110 -11.03 -4.99 -4.47
N ASN A 111 -11.74 -5.92 -5.12
CA ASN A 111 -12.41 -5.67 -6.39
C ASN A 111 -13.46 -4.56 -6.29
N HIS A 112 -14.29 -4.59 -5.25
CA HIS A 112 -15.29 -3.55 -5.00
C HIS A 112 -14.62 -2.19 -4.82
N MET A 113 -13.61 -2.11 -3.96
CA MET A 113 -12.84 -0.89 -3.68
C MET A 113 -12.17 -0.33 -4.95
N ASN A 114 -11.52 -1.18 -5.76
CA ASN A 114 -10.89 -0.76 -7.01
C ASN A 114 -11.91 -0.24 -8.04
N LYS A 115 -13.12 -0.80 -8.08
CA LYS A 115 -14.21 -0.25 -8.91
C LYS A 115 -14.67 1.12 -8.42
N VAL A 116 -14.73 1.35 -7.11
CA VAL A 116 -15.04 2.68 -6.53
C VAL A 116 -13.96 3.68 -6.92
N PHE A 117 -12.68 3.36 -6.72
CA PHE A 117 -11.58 4.25 -7.11
C PHE A 117 -11.56 4.55 -8.61
N ARG A 118 -11.86 3.56 -9.45
CA ARG A 118 -12.01 3.79 -10.90
C ARG A 118 -13.15 4.77 -11.21
N ARG A 119 -14.28 4.68 -10.49
CA ARG A 119 -15.39 5.63 -10.65
C ARG A 119 -15.01 7.03 -10.17
N ASP A 120 -14.35 7.15 -9.02
CA ASP A 120 -13.86 8.43 -8.51
C ASP A 120 -12.96 9.09 -9.57
N TYR A 121 -11.96 8.37 -10.11
CA TYR A 121 -11.08 8.87 -11.17
C TYR A 121 -11.85 9.37 -12.40
N LEU A 122 -12.78 8.56 -12.92
CA LEU A 122 -13.56 8.91 -14.11
C LEU A 122 -14.44 10.14 -13.86
N SER A 123 -15.04 10.25 -12.67
CA SER A 123 -15.89 11.39 -12.30
C SER A 123 -15.11 12.69 -12.19
N THR A 124 -13.91 12.66 -11.58
CA THR A 124 -13.03 13.82 -11.49
C THR A 124 -12.54 14.22 -12.88
N ARG A 125 -12.15 13.24 -13.72
CA ARG A 125 -11.72 13.51 -15.09
C ARG A 125 -12.83 14.16 -15.94
N SER A 126 -14.07 13.70 -15.84
CA SER A 126 -15.19 14.30 -16.57
C SER A 126 -15.49 15.74 -16.12
N ALA A 127 -15.31 16.06 -14.84
CA ALA A 127 -15.50 17.41 -14.33
C ALA A 127 -14.40 18.39 -14.76
N THR A 128 -13.20 17.89 -15.10
CA THR A 128 -12.05 18.72 -15.50
C THR A 128 -11.93 18.97 -17.01
N LEU A 129 -12.67 18.24 -17.85
CA LEU A 129 -12.64 18.46 -19.30
C LEU A 129 -13.68 19.53 -19.68
N PRO A 130 -13.31 20.56 -20.47
CA PRO A 130 -14.29 21.49 -21.00
C PRO A 130 -15.28 20.71 -21.89
N VAL A 131 -16.57 20.96 -21.70
CA VAL A 131 -17.62 20.47 -22.61
C VAL A 131 -17.36 21.17 -23.95
N LEU A 132 -16.95 20.40 -24.97
CA LEU A 132 -16.86 20.87 -26.35
C LEU A 132 -18.25 21.06 -26.94
#